data_AF-A0A438F0A6-F1
#
_entry.id   AF-A0A438F0A6-F1
#
_cell.length_a   1.000
_cell.length_b   1.000
_cell.length_c   1.000
_cell.angle_alpha   90.00
_cell.angle_beta   90.00
_cell.angle_gamma   90.00
#
_symmetry.space_group_name_H-M   'P 1'
#
loop_
_entity.id
_entity.type
_entity.pdbx_description
1 polymer ?
#
loop_
_entity_poly.entity_id
_entity_poly.type
_entity_poly.pdbx_seq_one_letter_code
_entity_poly.pdbx_strand_id
1 'polypeptide(L)'
;MNAFRNAEMYMTGVWGMGGVGKTTLMKQVAEQAKQKKLFTTEVYIDVSWTRDSDKLEQGIAKIQQQIADMLGLEFKRKDESTRALELKTRLKEVKTLIILDDIWEEVGLKEVGIPCKDDKTE
;
A
#
# COMPACT_ATOMS: atom_id res chain seq x y z
N MET A 1 -12.53 -3.60 15.20
CA MET A 1 -11.11 -3.68 14.79
C MET A 1 -10.41 -4.98 15.23
N ASN A 2 -11.14 -6.10 15.34
CA ASN A 2 -10.51 -7.40 15.60
C ASN A 2 -9.92 -8.03 14.33
N ALA A 3 -10.29 -7.53 13.15
CA ALA A 3 -9.82 -8.02 11.86
C ALA A 3 -8.29 -7.90 11.64
N PHE A 4 -7.63 -6.92 12.29
CA PHE A 4 -6.19 -6.64 12.09
C PHE A 4 -5.25 -7.34 13.08
N ARG A 5 -5.77 -8.22 13.96
CA ARG A 5 -5.02 -8.73 15.12
C ARG A 5 -4.29 -10.06 14.87
N ASN A 6 -4.75 -10.91 13.95
CA ASN A 6 -4.30 -12.31 13.83
C ASN A 6 -3.89 -12.76 12.42
N ALA A 7 -3.76 -11.85 11.45
CA ALA A 7 -3.30 -12.20 10.10
C ALA A 7 -1.91 -11.61 9.84
N GLU A 8 -1.00 -12.42 9.27
CA GLU A 8 0.31 -11.95 8.77
C GLU A 8 0.13 -10.87 7.70
N MET A 9 -1.01 -10.90 6.99
CA MET A 9 -1.40 -9.92 5.99
C MET A 9 -2.91 -9.87 5.83
N TYR A 10 -3.45 -8.66 5.69
CA TYR A 10 -4.88 -8.40 5.54
C TYR A 10 -5.10 -7.30 4.51
N MET A 11 -5.94 -7.59 3.51
CA MET A 11 -6.34 -6.64 2.47
C MET A 11 -7.85 -6.41 2.54
N THR A 12 -8.30 -5.18 2.34
CA THR A 12 -9.72 -4.81 2.27
C THR A 12 -9.92 -3.80 1.16
N GLY A 13 -10.80 -4.11 0.21
CA GLY A 13 -11.25 -3.17 -0.81
C GLY A 13 -12.51 -2.44 -0.35
N VAL A 14 -12.57 -1.13 -0.60
CA VAL A 14 -13.76 -0.30 -0.36
C VAL A 14 -14.15 0.40 -1.65
N TRP A 15 -15.33 0.06 -2.16
CA TRP A 15 -15.84 0.57 -3.44
C TRP A 15 -17.27 1.09 -3.29
N GLY A 16 -17.72 1.93 -4.23
CA GLY A 16 -19.07 2.51 -4.22
C GLY A 16 -19.14 3.86 -4.91
N MET A 17 -20.33 4.44 -5.00
CA MET A 17 -20.58 5.72 -5.69
C MET A 17 -19.69 6.86 -5.18
N GLY A 18 -19.45 7.85 -6.04
CA GLY A 18 -18.76 9.09 -5.66
C GLY A 18 -19.50 9.83 -4.55
N GLY A 19 -18.77 10.52 -3.67
CA GLY A 19 -19.37 11.36 -2.63
C GLY A 19 -19.95 10.63 -1.40
N VAL A 20 -20.02 9.30 -1.39
CA VAL A 20 -20.57 8.53 -0.24
C VAL A 20 -19.65 8.47 0.99
N GLY A 21 -18.49 9.13 0.96
CA GLY A 21 -17.59 9.24 2.12
C GLY A 21 -16.56 8.11 2.28
N LYS A 22 -16.25 7.33 1.25
CA LYS A 22 -15.27 6.21 1.30
C LYS A 22 -13.88 6.66 1.81
N THR A 23 -13.31 7.70 1.20
CA THR A 23 -12.04 8.30 1.63
C THR A 23 -12.10 8.78 3.08
N THR A 24 -13.21 9.41 3.48
CA THR A 24 -13.43 9.87 4.86
C THR A 24 -13.42 8.70 5.84
N LEU A 25 -14.09 7.59 5.49
CA LEU A 25 -14.11 6.39 6.30
C LEU A 25 -12.69 5.80 6.45
N MET A 26 -11.92 5.68 5.36
CA MET A 26 -10.54 5.17 5.43
C MET A 26 -9.65 6.05 6.31
N LYS A 27 -9.78 7.38 6.22
CA LYS A 27 -9.03 8.32 7.10
C LYS A 27 -9.39 8.13 8.57
N GLN A 28 -10.67 7.94 8.90
CA GLN A 28 -11.10 7.66 10.28
C GLN A 28 -10.59 6.31 10.79
N VAL A 29 -10.56 5.28 9.93
CA VAL A 29 -10.00 3.96 10.27
C VAL A 29 -8.50 4.06 10.54
N ALA A 30 -7.76 4.78 9.69
CA ALA A 30 -6.32 5.03 9.87
C ALA A 30 -6.05 5.73 11.21
N GLU A 31 -6.76 6.82 11.49
CA GLU A 31 -6.60 7.59 12.73
C GLU A 31 -6.90 6.73 13.98
N GLN A 32 -7.96 5.91 13.94
CA GLN A 32 -8.23 4.98 15.04
C GLN A 32 -7.16 3.89 15.18
N ALA A 33 -6.58 3.40 14.07
CA ALA A 33 -5.51 2.41 14.09
C ALA A 33 -4.23 3.00 14.70
N LYS A 34 -3.91 4.24 14.35
CA LYS A 34 -2.84 5.05 14.92
C LYS A 34 -2.98 5.26 16.42
N GLN A 35 -4.15 5.71 16.87
CA GLN A 35 -4.46 5.90 18.30
C GLN A 35 -4.30 4.60 19.11
N LYS A 36 -4.68 3.47 18.51
CA LYS A 36 -4.54 2.13 19.11
C LYS A 36 -3.15 1.51 18.90
N LYS A 37 -2.23 2.22 18.24
CA LYS A 37 -0.86 1.76 17.91
C LYS A 37 -0.85 0.36 17.30
N LEU A 38 -1.79 0.10 16.37
CA LEU A 38 -1.95 -1.22 15.77
C LEU A 38 -0.85 -1.56 14.75
N PHE A 39 -0.22 -0.53 14.19
CA PHE A 39 0.83 -0.59 13.18
C PHE A 39 2.01 0.27 13.62
N THR A 40 3.20 -0.07 13.17
CA THR A 40 4.44 0.67 13.43
C THR A 40 4.56 1.89 12.52
N THR A 41 4.13 1.73 11.26
CA THR A 41 4.20 2.75 10.22
C THR A 41 2.90 2.77 9.42
N GLU A 42 2.52 3.94 8.91
CA GLU A 42 1.35 4.15 8.08
C GLU A 42 1.75 4.88 6.80
N VAL A 43 1.27 4.40 5.66
CA VAL A 43 1.55 4.96 4.33
C VAL A 43 0.23 5.24 3.66
N TYR A 44 -0.01 6.49 3.28
CA TYR A 44 -1.17 6.92 2.52
C TYR A 44 -0.72 7.42 1.16
N ILE A 45 -1.29 6.88 0.10
CA ILE A 45 -0.93 7.18 -1.28
C ILE A 45 -2.20 7.47 -2.06
N ASP A 46 -2.25 8.67 -2.64
CA ASP A 46 -3.24 9.01 -3.65
C ASP A 46 -2.81 8.39 -4.99
N VAL A 47 -3.65 7.50 -5.53
CA VAL A 47 -3.43 6.84 -6.82
C VAL A 47 -4.47 7.26 -7.85
N SER A 48 -4.99 8.49 -7.76
CA SER A 48 -5.96 9.03 -8.72
C SER A 48 -5.41 9.09 -10.15
N TRP A 49 -4.08 9.05 -10.29
CA TRP A 49 -3.39 8.98 -11.59
C TRP A 49 -3.66 7.67 -12.33
N THR A 50 -4.16 6.62 -11.66
CA THR A 50 -4.59 5.37 -12.30
C THR A 50 -5.70 5.57 -13.32
N ARG A 51 -6.41 6.71 -13.30
CA ARG A 51 -7.37 7.11 -14.36
C ARG A 51 -6.76 7.21 -15.75
N ASP A 52 -5.46 7.44 -15.80
CA ASP A 52 -4.70 7.65 -17.02
C ASP A 52 -3.80 6.42 -17.22
N SER A 53 -4.23 5.53 -18.11
CA SER A 53 -3.54 4.25 -18.37
C SER A 53 -2.08 4.43 -18.76
N ASP A 54 -1.74 5.54 -19.42
CA ASP A 54 -0.37 5.84 -19.87
C ASP A 54 0.57 6.18 -18.70
N LYS A 55 0.00 6.42 -17.50
CA LYS A 55 0.76 6.74 -16.28
C LYS A 55 0.99 5.53 -15.37
N LEU A 56 0.52 4.34 -15.75
CA LEU A 56 0.53 3.17 -14.87
C LEU A 56 1.95 2.72 -14.49
N GLU A 57 2.84 2.53 -15.47
CA GLU A 57 4.23 2.13 -15.23
C GLU A 57 4.99 3.17 -14.38
N GLN A 58 4.90 4.45 -14.75
CA GLN A 58 5.48 5.54 -13.97
C GLN A 58 4.89 5.64 -12.55
N GLY A 59 3.65 5.17 -12.38
CA GLY A 59 2.94 5.12 -11.11
C GLY A 59 3.50 4.08 -10.15
N ILE A 60 3.91 2.90 -10.64
CA ILE A 60 4.51 1.85 -9.81
C ILE A 60 5.81 2.35 -9.18
N ALA A 61 6.74 2.89 -9.97
CA ALA A 61 7.99 3.46 -9.43
C ALA A 61 7.75 4.56 -8.38
N LYS A 62 6.70 5.38 -8.56
CA LYS A 62 6.30 6.41 -7.60
C LYS A 62 5.78 5.81 -6.30
N ILE A 63 4.90 4.81 -6.37
CA ILE A 63 4.40 4.10 -5.19
C ILE A 63 5.59 3.48 -4.44
N GLN A 64 6.49 2.79 -5.16
CA GLN A 64 7.67 2.17 -4.55
C GLN A 64 8.51 3.18 -3.79
N GLN A 65 8.80 4.34 -4.41
CA GLN A 65 9.58 5.40 -3.77
C GLN A 65 8.88 5.96 -2.53
N GLN A 66 7.58 6.24 -2.60
CA GLN A 66 6.83 6.77 -1.45
C GLN A 66 6.77 5.81 -0.27
N ILE A 67 6.59 4.50 -0.52
CA ILE A 67 6.64 3.50 0.54
C ILE A 67 8.07 3.43 1.13
N ALA A 68 9.10 3.46 0.28
CA ALA A 68 10.48 3.40 0.72
C ALA A 68 10.85 4.59 1.62
N ASP A 69 10.48 5.81 1.21
CA ASP A 69 10.70 7.03 1.99
C ASP A 69 10.05 6.94 3.38
N MET A 70 8.81 6.43 3.45
CA MET A 70 8.08 6.25 4.71
C MET A 70 8.67 5.14 5.60
N LEU A 71 9.32 4.14 5.01
CA LEU A 71 9.99 3.05 5.73
C LEU A 71 11.45 3.38 6.07
N GLY A 72 11.98 4.53 5.64
CA GLY A 72 13.39 4.89 5.75
C GLY A 72 14.30 3.96 4.95
N LEU A 73 13.81 3.44 3.82
CA LEU A 73 14.52 2.56 2.91
C LEU A 73 15.07 3.36 1.73
N GLU A 74 16.36 3.21 1.43
CA GLU A 74 17.01 3.85 0.28
C GLU A 74 17.27 2.85 -0.85
N PHE A 75 16.77 3.15 -2.05
CA PHE A 75 17.09 2.38 -3.25
C PHE A 75 18.42 2.84 -3.87
N LYS A 76 19.39 1.95 -3.98
CA LYS A 76 20.69 2.24 -4.64
C LYS A 76 20.63 2.02 -6.16
N ARG A 77 20.07 2.97 -6.92
CA ARG A 77 19.92 2.91 -8.41
C ARG A 77 19.53 1.51 -8.92
N LYS A 78 18.43 0.99 -8.40
CA LYS A 78 17.90 -0.34 -8.70
C LYS A 78 16.76 -0.25 -9.70
N ASP A 79 16.59 -1.27 -10.53
CA ASP A 79 15.40 -1.47 -11.36
C ASP A 79 14.16 -1.75 -10.49
N GLU A 80 12.97 -1.65 -11.09
CA GLU A 80 11.69 -1.78 -10.38
C GLU A 80 11.49 -3.15 -9.73
N SER A 81 11.98 -4.24 -10.34
CA SER A 81 11.82 -5.59 -9.78
C SER A 81 12.65 -5.75 -8.51
N THR A 82 13.87 -5.24 -8.53
CA THR A 82 14.74 -5.27 -7.35
C THR A 82 14.19 -4.36 -6.23
N ARG A 83 13.63 -3.20 -6.57
CA ARG A 83 12.94 -2.32 -5.60
C ARG A 83 11.74 -3.02 -4.96
N ALA A 84 10.94 -3.74 -5.75
CA ALA A 84 9.80 -4.51 -5.27
C ALA A 84 10.23 -5.58 -4.24
N LEU A 85 11.31 -6.31 -4.53
CA LEU A 85 11.84 -7.34 -3.62
C LEU A 85 12.32 -6.74 -2.28
N GLU A 86 12.96 -5.58 -2.32
CA GLU A 86 13.40 -4.86 -1.11
C GLU A 86 12.22 -4.34 -0.29
N LEU A 87 11.21 -3.77 -0.94
CA LEU A 87 9.98 -3.37 -0.27
C LEU A 87 9.28 -4.56 0.37
N LYS A 88 9.15 -5.68 -0.37
CA LYS A 88 8.55 -6.92 0.15
C LYS A 88 9.28 -7.41 1.40
N THR A 89 10.61 -7.37 1.40
CA THR A 89 11.43 -7.74 2.56
C THR A 89 11.20 -6.79 3.73
N ARG A 90 11.30 -5.49 3.49
CA ARG A 90 11.12 -4.44 4.51
C ARG A 90 9.72 -4.46 5.14
N LEU A 91 8.69 -4.70 4.34
CA LEU A 91 7.28 -4.78 4.75
C LEU A 91 6.96 -6.04 5.57
N LYS A 92 7.74 -7.12 5.44
CA LYS A 92 7.64 -8.30 6.31
C LYS A 92 8.24 -8.05 7.70
N GLU A 93 9.22 -7.16 7.80
CA GLU A 93 9.88 -6.83 9.08
C GLU A 93 9.10 -5.81 9.90
N VAL A 94 8.36 -4.90 9.24
CA VAL A 94 7.63 -3.82 9.90
C VAL A 94 6.15 -3.88 9.61
N LYS A 95 5.37 -3.96 10.69
CA LYS A 95 3.91 -3.96 10.64
C LYS A 95 3.40 -2.62 10.11
N THR A 96 3.06 -2.58 8.83
CA THR A 96 2.73 -1.36 8.09
C THR A 96 1.26 -1.35 7.68
N LEU A 97 0.59 -0.21 7.83
CA LEU A 97 -0.71 0.06 7.20
C LEU A 97 -0.48 0.81 5.90
N ILE A 98 -0.90 0.24 4.77
CA ILE A 98 -0.86 0.91 3.46
C ILE A 98 -2.29 1.22 3.03
N ILE A 99 -2.54 2.47 2.67
CA ILE A 99 -3.81 2.95 2.14
C ILE A 99 -3.54 3.52 0.74
N LEU A 100 -4.09 2.85 -0.27
CA LEU A 100 -4.14 3.34 -1.64
C LEU A 100 -5.53 3.93 -1.87
N ASP A 101 -5.62 5.24 -2.11
CA ASP A 101 -6.87 5.98 -2.25
C ASP A 101 -7.13 6.39 -3.70
N ASP A 102 -8.42 6.46 -4.07
CA ASP A 102 -8.89 6.82 -5.41
C ASP A 102 -8.29 5.95 -6.54
N ILE A 103 -8.38 4.62 -6.41
CA ILE A 103 -7.99 3.65 -7.45
C ILE A 103 -9.05 3.60 -8.55
N TRP A 104 -8.64 3.82 -9.79
CA TRP A 104 -9.51 3.75 -10.98
C TRP A 104 -9.19 2.56 -11.89
N GLU A 105 -7.92 2.20 -12.01
CA GLU A 105 -7.43 1.03 -12.75
C GLU A 105 -6.62 0.12 -11.82
N GLU A 106 -6.43 -1.14 -12.22
CA GLU A 106 -5.71 -2.13 -11.41
C GLU A 106 -4.27 -1.69 -11.13
N VAL A 107 -3.87 -1.76 -9.85
CA VAL A 107 -2.50 -1.51 -9.40
C VAL A 107 -1.86 -2.84 -9.05
N GLY A 108 -0.80 -3.18 -9.78
CA GLY A 108 0.00 -4.39 -9.55
C GLY A 108 0.71 -4.38 -8.20
N LEU A 109 0.11 -4.99 -7.18
CA LEU A 109 0.66 -5.00 -5.81
C LEU A 109 1.99 -5.78 -5.74
N LYS A 110 2.13 -6.85 -6.53
CA LYS A 110 3.35 -7.67 -6.61
C LYS A 110 4.50 -6.86 -7.22
N GLU A 111 4.20 -6.07 -8.25
CA GLU A 111 5.11 -5.17 -8.96
C GLU A 111 5.55 -4.01 -8.05
N VAL A 112 4.67 -3.51 -7.20
CA VAL A 112 5.05 -2.56 -6.14
C VAL A 112 5.93 -3.24 -5.08
N GLY A 113 5.78 -4.54 -4.85
CA GLY A 113 6.43 -5.25 -3.73
C GLY A 113 5.60 -5.24 -2.46
N ILE A 114 4.31 -4.94 -2.53
CA ILE A 114 3.37 -5.15 -1.43
C ILE A 114 3.04 -6.64 -1.40
N PRO A 115 3.41 -7.37 -0.33
CA PRO A 115 3.10 -8.79 -0.28
C PRO A 115 1.57 -8.99 -0.32
N CYS A 116 1.12 -10.00 -1.07
CA CYS A 116 -0.30 -10.42 -1.16
C CYS A 116 -0.45 -11.88 -0.68
N LYS A 117 -1.65 -12.31 -0.25
CA LYS A 117 -1.87 -13.65 0.35
C LYS A 117 -1.53 -14.81 -0.59
N ASP A 118 -1.49 -14.56 -1.89
CA ASP A 118 -1.14 -15.54 -2.92
C ASP A 118 0.38 -15.74 -3.07
N ASP A 119 1.22 -14.98 -2.32
CA ASP A 119 2.67 -15.13 -2.28
C ASP A 119 3.17 -16.37 -1.50
N LYS A 120 2.30 -17.35 -1.20
CA LYS A 120 2.68 -18.61 -0.51
C LYS A 120 3.29 -19.68 -1.42
N THR A 121 3.67 -19.31 -2.63
CA THR A 121 4.28 -20.23 -3.60
C THR A 121 5.34 -19.48 -4.37
N GLU A 122 6.58 -19.60 -3.90
CA GLU A 122 7.83 -19.70 -4.68
C GLU A 122 8.98 -20.05 -3.75
#